data_AF-A0A1F5Z1B9-F1
#
_entry.id   AF-A0A1F5Z1B9-F1
#
_cell.length_a   1.000
_cell.length_b   1.000
_cell.length_c   1.000
_cell.angle_alpha   90.00
_cell.angle_beta   90.00
_cell.angle_gamma   90.00
#
_symmetry.space_group_name_H-M   'P 1'
#
loop_
_entity.id
_entity.type
_entity.pdbx_description
1 polymer ?
#
loop_
_entity_poly.entity_id
_entity_poly.type
_entity_poly.pdbx_seq_one_letter_code
_entity_poly.pdbx_strand_id
1 'polypeptide(L)'
;MGELISPPVAFTDRSIMVVPSLQSETDIRDQFDQAIRTASEFAEQFLLTSDNRKLLTVGTALAHVIRPDLRTPWQPDLSGWSMLHSRGGPENNTYKEIDYVGPEIFRRVFGNKLSNTAVYVEENERWTASDLENNPPPNPGRLIIWDPVDGSSCIGKYNMFGEERSNIASGMVVLDKNQQLEFGFIISLVDDRMMVFDGEKMRYIKYQEPAGFNPWSYQEISPPVTSANRSESAIRFATLERRLPILKTSGLLKSLNIPVDPDHFYPSMGGEALLTLAMGNKAGYPAGESLLDVMMDPVKGQGPHEALIWLNMAKAAGLTVTSPQGFPIDLKNEAKNFCCQGFEEDRDRIPYIIGKDPAVNSLIVSSLSAGKPD
;
A
#
# COMPACT_ATOMS: atom_id res chain seq x y z
N MET A 1 -29.34 39.92 6.81
CA MET A 1 -28.25 40.21 5.85
C MET A 1 -27.00 39.55 6.40
N GLY A 2 -26.67 38.36 5.90
CA GLY A 2 -25.48 37.61 6.29
C GLY A 2 -24.57 37.53 5.08
N GLU A 3 -23.33 37.99 5.23
CA GLU A 3 -22.32 38.04 4.18
C GLU A 3 -21.94 36.63 3.74
N LEU A 4 -22.09 36.38 2.44
CA LEU A 4 -21.58 35.20 1.75
C LEU A 4 -20.04 35.27 1.77
N ILE A 5 -19.41 34.39 2.52
CA ILE A 5 -17.98 34.15 2.45
C ILE A 5 -17.69 33.64 1.03
N SER A 6 -16.99 34.45 0.25
CA SER A 6 -16.60 34.12 -1.11
C SER A 6 -15.57 32.97 -1.10
N PRO A 7 -15.58 32.07 -2.11
CA PRO A 7 -14.56 31.05 -2.23
C PRO A 7 -13.17 31.69 -2.39
N PRO A 8 -12.09 31.04 -1.89
CA PRO A 8 -10.76 31.58 -1.99
C PRO A 8 -10.35 31.76 -3.45
N VAL A 9 -9.76 32.93 -3.71
CA VAL A 9 -9.29 33.42 -5.01
C VAL A 9 -8.44 32.35 -5.72
N ALA A 10 -8.82 32.03 -6.96
CA ALA A 10 -8.02 31.19 -7.84
C ALA A 10 -6.63 31.83 -8.03
N PHE A 11 -5.59 31.17 -7.53
CA PHE A 11 -4.20 31.50 -7.86
C PHE A 11 -4.01 31.29 -9.37
N THR A 12 -4.13 32.39 -10.11
CA THR A 12 -3.79 32.49 -11.52
C THR A 12 -2.44 33.17 -11.60
N ASP A 13 -1.38 32.39 -11.34
CA ASP A 13 -0.06 32.72 -11.85
C ASP A 13 0.44 31.49 -12.63
N ARG A 14 0.08 31.48 -13.92
CA ARG A 14 0.55 30.51 -14.89
C ARG A 14 1.98 30.85 -15.29
N SER A 15 2.94 30.63 -14.39
CA SER A 15 4.24 30.17 -14.88
C SER A 15 4.04 28.70 -15.22
N ILE A 16 3.85 28.42 -16.50
CA ILE A 16 3.95 27.07 -17.04
C ILE A 16 5.37 26.62 -16.69
N MET A 17 5.52 25.87 -15.61
CA MET A 17 6.68 25.01 -15.42
C MET A 17 6.59 24.03 -16.57
N VAL A 18 7.42 24.26 -17.58
CA VAL A 18 7.67 23.29 -18.64
C VAL A 18 8.16 22.04 -17.93
N VAL A 19 7.28 21.04 -17.83
CA VAL A 19 7.66 19.68 -17.49
C VAL A 19 8.68 19.28 -18.56
N PRO A 20 9.91 18.88 -18.19
CA PRO A 20 10.82 18.31 -19.16
C PRO A 20 10.08 17.12 -19.79
N SER A 21 9.73 17.23 -21.07
CA SER A 21 9.38 16.07 -21.87
C SER A 21 10.42 15.00 -21.60
N LEU A 22 10.02 13.77 -21.25
CA LEU A 22 10.92 12.64 -20.98
C LEU A 22 12.20 12.80 -21.80
N GLN A 23 13.25 13.21 -21.09
CA GLN A 23 14.54 13.51 -21.67
C GLN A 23 15.16 12.17 -22.09
N SER A 24 16.28 12.22 -22.81
CA SER A 24 16.90 11.05 -23.46
C SER A 24 17.01 9.81 -22.55
N GLU A 25 17.15 8.60 -23.12
CA GLU A 25 17.35 7.35 -22.32
C GLU A 25 18.48 7.46 -21.27
N THR A 26 19.46 8.35 -21.49
CA THR A 26 20.53 8.66 -20.55
C THR A 26 20.02 9.37 -19.29
N ASP A 27 19.07 10.29 -19.43
CA ASP A 27 18.52 11.08 -18.31
C ASP A 27 17.66 10.22 -17.36
N ILE A 28 16.92 9.25 -17.90
CA ILE A 28 16.13 8.29 -17.10
C ILE A 28 17.06 7.35 -16.32
N ARG A 29 18.17 6.92 -16.92
CA ARG A 29 19.17 6.07 -16.24
C ARG A 29 19.81 6.81 -15.07
N ASP A 30 20.21 8.06 -15.27
CA ASP A 30 20.82 8.88 -14.22
C ASP A 30 19.85 9.15 -13.06
N GLN A 31 18.55 9.32 -13.35
CA GLN A 31 17.50 9.43 -12.33
C GLN A 31 17.40 8.17 -11.46
N PHE A 32 17.33 6.97 -12.07
CA PHE A 32 17.29 5.72 -11.30
C PHE A 32 18.54 5.51 -10.47
N ASP A 33 19.73 5.75 -11.03
CA ASP A 33 20.99 5.51 -10.33
C ASP A 33 21.17 6.48 -9.16
N GLN A 34 20.76 7.75 -9.31
CA GLN A 34 20.71 8.72 -8.21
C GLN A 34 19.71 8.31 -7.13
N ALA A 35 18.51 7.88 -7.52
CA ALA A 35 17.48 7.42 -6.58
C ALA A 35 17.94 6.21 -5.78
N ILE A 36 18.46 5.18 -6.45
CA ILE A 36 19.02 3.97 -5.83
C ILE A 36 20.13 4.32 -4.84
N ARG A 37 21.06 5.19 -5.24
CA ARG A 37 22.20 5.57 -4.40
C ARG A 37 21.77 6.24 -3.11
N THR A 38 20.92 7.27 -3.19
CA THR A 38 20.45 7.99 -2.00
C THR A 38 19.50 7.15 -1.13
N ALA A 39 18.65 6.32 -1.75
CA ALA A 39 17.82 5.34 -1.04
C ALA A 39 18.68 4.29 -0.30
N SER A 40 19.81 3.88 -0.88
CA SER A 40 20.75 2.97 -0.23
C SER A 40 21.38 3.61 1.00
N GLU A 41 21.81 4.87 0.91
CA GLU A 41 22.33 5.64 2.05
C GLU A 41 21.27 5.78 3.17
N PHE A 42 20.00 5.93 2.81
CA PHE A 42 18.90 5.91 3.77
C PHE A 42 18.74 4.54 4.44
N ALA A 43 18.73 3.47 3.65
CA ALA A 43 18.56 2.10 4.16
C ALA A 43 19.72 1.63 5.06
N GLU A 44 20.94 2.18 4.88
CA GLU A 44 22.09 1.97 5.78
C GLU A 44 21.82 2.43 7.23
N GLN A 45 20.87 3.33 7.45
CA GLN A 45 20.50 3.82 8.78
C GLN A 45 19.67 2.80 9.58
N PHE A 46 19.35 1.64 8.97
CA PHE A 46 18.59 0.55 9.58
C PHE A 46 19.49 -0.65 9.86
N LEU A 47 19.26 -1.29 11.00
CA LEU A 47 19.93 -2.53 11.39
C LEU A 47 19.30 -3.73 10.66
N LEU A 48 19.53 -3.80 9.36
CA LEU A 48 19.03 -4.87 8.47
C LEU A 48 20.16 -5.75 7.96
N THR A 49 19.84 -6.97 7.55
CA THR A 49 20.75 -7.79 6.75
C THR A 49 21.05 -7.11 5.42
N SER A 50 22.16 -7.46 4.78
CA SER A 50 22.54 -6.90 3.47
C SER A 50 21.43 -7.01 2.43
N ASP A 51 20.75 -8.16 2.38
CA ASP A 51 19.65 -8.38 1.42
C ASP A 51 18.43 -7.53 1.78
N ASN A 52 18.01 -7.49 3.06
CA ASN A 52 16.84 -6.71 3.48
C ASN A 52 17.07 -5.20 3.34
N ARG A 53 18.32 -4.75 3.51
CA ARG A 53 18.72 -3.37 3.21
C ARG A 53 18.54 -3.03 1.73
N LYS A 54 18.98 -3.90 0.83
CA LYS A 54 18.77 -3.73 -0.62
C LYS A 54 17.28 -3.73 -0.98
N LEU A 55 16.47 -4.56 -0.33
CA LEU A 55 15.02 -4.56 -0.56
C LEU A 55 14.38 -3.24 -0.11
N LEU A 56 14.78 -2.70 1.04
CA LEU A 56 14.35 -1.36 1.48
C LEU A 56 14.81 -0.27 0.49
N THR A 57 16.03 -0.39 -0.05
CA THR A 57 16.53 0.50 -1.12
C THR A 57 15.61 0.49 -2.32
N VAL A 58 15.16 -0.68 -2.78
CA VAL A 58 14.24 -0.78 -3.93
C VAL A 58 12.95 0.00 -3.68
N GLY A 59 12.28 -0.25 -2.55
CA GLY A 59 11.02 0.44 -2.24
C GLY A 59 11.19 1.95 -2.05
N THR A 60 12.27 2.38 -1.39
CA THR A 60 12.55 3.80 -1.14
C THR A 60 12.94 4.52 -2.44
N ALA A 61 13.73 3.88 -3.31
CA ALA A 61 14.10 4.44 -4.60
C ALA A 61 12.87 4.56 -5.53
N LEU A 62 11.99 3.56 -5.52
CA LEU A 62 10.72 3.62 -6.25
C LEU A 62 9.89 4.84 -5.84
N ALA A 63 9.73 5.04 -4.53
CA ALA A 63 9.01 6.19 -4.00
C ALA A 63 9.67 7.51 -4.42
N HIS A 64 11.00 7.60 -4.36
CA HIS A 64 11.75 8.80 -4.75
C HIS A 64 11.62 9.14 -6.24
N VAL A 65 11.51 8.14 -7.10
CA VAL A 65 11.29 8.34 -8.55
C VAL A 65 9.86 8.82 -8.82
N ILE A 66 8.87 8.22 -8.16
CA ILE A 66 7.45 8.42 -8.50
C ILE A 66 6.88 9.70 -7.87
N ARG A 67 7.26 10.01 -6.62
CA ARG A 67 6.65 11.11 -5.83
C ARG A 67 6.74 12.50 -6.44
N PRO A 68 7.83 12.92 -7.10
CA PRO A 68 7.90 14.25 -7.69
C PRO A 68 6.73 14.54 -8.63
N ASP A 69 6.21 13.52 -9.30
CA ASP A 69 5.09 13.64 -10.24
C ASP A 69 3.72 13.46 -9.57
N LEU A 70 3.66 12.84 -8.39
CA LEU A 70 2.42 12.48 -7.70
C LEU A 70 2.12 13.30 -6.43
N ARG A 71 3.10 14.06 -5.92
CA ARG A 71 2.91 14.93 -4.75
C ARG A 71 1.97 16.10 -5.04
N THR A 72 1.24 16.49 -4.01
CA THR A 72 0.38 17.69 -4.01
C THR A 72 1.15 19.01 -3.86
N PRO A 73 0.66 20.13 -4.43
CA PRO A 73 -0.58 20.24 -5.19
C PRO A 73 -0.46 19.51 -6.54
N TRP A 74 -1.41 18.59 -6.76
CA TRP A 74 -1.42 17.69 -7.91
C TRP A 74 -1.48 18.54 -9.18
N GLN A 75 -0.76 18.12 -10.22
CA GLN A 75 -0.89 18.78 -11.51
C GLN A 75 -2.27 18.44 -12.08
N PRO A 76 -3.16 19.44 -12.29
CA PRO A 76 -4.56 19.21 -12.65
C PRO A 76 -4.78 18.45 -13.97
N ASP A 77 -3.71 18.21 -14.73
CA ASP A 77 -3.74 17.49 -15.99
C ASP A 77 -2.51 16.56 -16.11
N LEU A 78 -2.70 15.28 -15.74
CA LEU A 78 -1.73 14.22 -15.98
C LEU A 78 -1.94 13.51 -17.34
N SER A 79 -2.80 14.03 -18.23
CA SER A 79 -3.10 13.35 -19.51
C SER A 79 -1.88 13.19 -20.43
N GLY A 80 -0.86 14.05 -20.26
CA GLY A 80 0.42 13.96 -20.96
C GLY A 80 1.52 13.21 -20.21
N TRP A 81 1.24 12.68 -19.00
CA TRP A 81 2.25 11.96 -18.23
C TRP A 81 2.40 10.54 -18.78
N SER A 82 3.50 10.31 -19.48
CA SER A 82 3.83 9.04 -20.14
C SER A 82 3.81 7.83 -19.21
N MET A 83 4.01 8.03 -17.90
CA MET A 83 3.98 6.97 -16.89
C MET A 83 2.57 6.36 -16.73
N LEU A 84 1.51 7.04 -17.18
CA LEU A 84 0.15 6.53 -17.20
C LEU A 84 -0.25 5.88 -18.52
N HIS A 85 0.63 5.91 -19.52
CA HIS A 85 0.37 5.23 -20.78
C HIS A 85 0.25 3.72 -20.56
N SER A 86 -0.72 3.11 -21.25
CA SER A 86 -0.90 1.67 -21.26
C SER A 86 0.30 0.98 -21.89
N ARG A 87 0.75 -0.10 -21.26
CA ARG A 87 1.77 -1.01 -21.80
C ARG A 87 1.17 -2.34 -22.28
N GLY A 88 -0.15 -2.44 -22.34
CA GLY A 88 -0.90 -3.67 -22.59
C GLY A 88 -1.47 -4.29 -21.31
N GLY A 89 -1.73 -5.60 -21.34
CA GLY A 89 -2.37 -6.34 -20.24
C GLY A 89 -3.84 -6.73 -20.54
N PRO A 90 -4.51 -7.41 -19.60
CA PRO A 90 -5.93 -7.76 -19.73
C PRO A 90 -6.82 -6.51 -19.93
N GLU A 91 -7.88 -6.61 -20.74
CA GLU A 91 -8.81 -5.49 -21.00
C GLU A 91 -9.40 -4.87 -19.72
N ASN A 92 -9.51 -5.67 -18.65
CA ASN A 92 -10.07 -5.26 -17.37
C ASN A 92 -9.03 -4.84 -16.33
N ASN A 93 -7.72 -4.99 -16.62
CA ASN A 93 -6.61 -4.60 -15.75
C ASN A 93 -5.39 -4.22 -16.60
N THR A 94 -5.44 -3.07 -17.25
CA THR A 94 -4.37 -2.61 -18.13
C THR A 94 -3.18 -2.11 -17.31
N TYR A 95 -2.01 -2.71 -17.56
CA TYR A 95 -0.75 -2.28 -16.96
C TYR A 95 -0.30 -0.95 -17.54
N LYS A 96 0.29 -0.11 -16.69
CA LYS A 96 0.82 1.21 -17.02
C LYS A 96 2.34 1.21 -16.93
N GLU A 97 2.99 2.15 -17.60
CA GLU A 97 4.46 2.31 -17.52
C GLU A 97 4.95 2.50 -16.08
N ILE A 98 4.18 3.17 -15.22
CA ILE A 98 4.50 3.36 -13.79
C ILE A 98 4.68 2.03 -13.03
N ASP A 99 3.90 1.01 -13.38
CA ASP A 99 3.91 -0.28 -12.69
C ASP A 99 5.25 -1.02 -12.90
N TYR A 100 5.95 -0.72 -14.02
CA TYR A 100 7.24 -1.33 -14.37
C TYR A 100 8.47 -0.60 -13.80
N VAL A 101 8.31 0.57 -13.16
CA VAL A 101 9.41 1.29 -12.51
C VAL A 101 10.03 0.46 -11.39
N GLY A 102 9.19 -0.18 -10.57
CA GLY A 102 9.64 -1.05 -9.49
C GLY A 102 10.52 -2.20 -9.99
N PRO A 103 10.02 -3.06 -10.90
CA PRO A 103 10.81 -4.13 -11.51
C PRO A 103 12.15 -3.68 -12.09
N GLU A 104 12.21 -2.51 -12.75
CA GLU A 104 13.47 -1.97 -13.29
C GLU A 104 14.47 -1.61 -12.19
N ILE A 105 14.03 -0.91 -11.14
CA ILE A 105 14.87 -0.60 -9.97
C ILE A 105 15.33 -1.89 -9.29
N PHE A 106 14.45 -2.88 -9.14
CA PHE A 106 14.76 -4.17 -8.53
C PHE A 106 15.90 -4.87 -9.27
N ARG A 107 15.83 -4.94 -10.61
CA ARG A 107 16.89 -5.55 -11.45
C ARG A 107 18.23 -4.83 -11.29
N ARG A 108 18.23 -3.51 -11.20
CA ARG A 108 19.46 -2.71 -11.02
C ARG A 108 20.11 -2.95 -9.65
N VAL A 109 19.30 -3.02 -8.59
CA VAL A 109 19.80 -3.25 -7.22
C VAL A 109 20.30 -4.69 -7.04
N PHE A 110 19.57 -5.66 -7.60
CA PHE A 110 19.86 -7.09 -7.48
C PHE A 110 20.49 -7.68 -8.74
N GLY A 111 21.30 -6.92 -9.48
CA GLY A 111 21.96 -7.38 -10.72
C GLY A 111 22.71 -8.73 -10.60
N ASN A 112 22.97 -9.22 -9.38
CA ASN A 112 23.30 -10.61 -9.06
C ASN A 112 22.11 -11.34 -8.38
N LYS A 113 21.84 -12.58 -8.81
CA LYS A 113 20.76 -13.41 -8.26
C LYS A 113 20.91 -13.60 -6.74
N LEU A 114 19.89 -13.19 -5.96
CA LEU A 114 19.65 -13.74 -4.62
C LEU A 114 19.50 -15.26 -4.75
N SER A 115 20.43 -15.99 -4.12
CA SER A 115 20.42 -17.45 -4.18
C SER A 115 19.22 -18.00 -3.41
N ASN A 116 18.66 -19.10 -3.92
CA ASN A 116 17.58 -19.84 -3.27
C ASN A 116 16.34 -19.00 -2.87
N THR A 117 15.99 -17.97 -3.66
CA THR A 117 14.87 -17.06 -3.41
C THR A 117 13.88 -17.11 -4.57
N ALA A 118 12.59 -17.16 -4.28
CA ALA A 118 11.52 -16.96 -5.26
C ALA A 118 10.88 -15.59 -5.06
N VAL A 119 10.59 -14.89 -6.16
CA VAL A 119 10.04 -13.54 -6.17
C VAL A 119 8.75 -13.53 -6.98
N TYR A 120 7.67 -13.05 -6.36
CA TYR A 120 6.41 -12.74 -7.00
C TYR A 120 6.26 -11.21 -7.02
N VAL A 121 6.12 -10.65 -8.22
CA VAL A 121 5.77 -9.25 -8.43
C VAL A 121 4.42 -9.24 -9.12
N GLU A 122 3.45 -8.46 -8.63
CA GLU A 122 2.08 -8.39 -9.19
C GLU A 122 2.10 -8.33 -10.72
N GLU A 123 2.88 -7.40 -11.27
CA GLU A 123 3.02 -7.17 -12.72
C GLU A 123 3.56 -8.33 -13.56
N ASN A 124 4.18 -9.33 -12.92
CA ASN A 124 4.66 -10.53 -13.59
C ASN A 124 3.62 -11.67 -13.54
N GLU A 125 2.65 -11.59 -12.63
CA GLU A 125 1.60 -12.58 -12.33
C GLU A 125 2.12 -14.02 -12.07
N ARG A 126 3.42 -14.18 -11.87
CA ARG A 126 4.09 -15.48 -11.71
C ARG A 126 5.29 -15.39 -10.78
N TRP A 127 5.62 -16.53 -10.19
CA TRP A 127 6.87 -16.69 -9.45
C TRP A 127 8.08 -16.73 -10.40
N THR A 128 9.13 -16.03 -10.00
CA THR A 128 10.39 -15.91 -10.73
C THR A 128 11.57 -16.09 -9.77
N ALA A 129 12.77 -16.29 -10.31
CA ALA A 129 13.98 -16.03 -9.55
C ALA A 129 14.16 -14.52 -9.31
N SER A 130 15.16 -14.15 -8.52
CA SER A 130 15.49 -12.75 -8.23
C SER A 130 15.99 -11.92 -9.42
N ASP A 131 16.14 -12.52 -10.60
CA ASP A 131 16.34 -11.80 -11.86
C ASP A 131 15.03 -11.39 -12.55
N LEU A 132 13.88 -11.79 -11.99
CA LEU A 132 12.53 -11.53 -12.51
C LEU A 132 12.24 -12.13 -13.89
N GLU A 133 13.08 -13.04 -14.37
CA GLU A 133 12.98 -13.61 -15.71
C GLU A 133 12.92 -15.14 -15.66
N ASN A 134 13.86 -15.74 -14.92
CA ASN A 134 14.03 -17.17 -14.85
C ASN A 134 13.04 -17.81 -13.87
N ASN A 135 12.86 -19.12 -14.02
CA ASN A 135 12.05 -19.90 -13.10
C ASN A 135 12.64 -19.84 -11.67
N PRO A 136 11.78 -19.84 -10.64
CA PRO A 136 12.24 -19.88 -9.26
C PRO A 136 13.00 -21.19 -8.97
N PRO A 137 13.90 -21.19 -7.97
CA PRO A 137 14.59 -22.41 -7.56
C PRO A 137 13.61 -23.46 -7.02
N PRO A 138 13.86 -24.76 -7.24
CA PRO A 138 13.02 -25.82 -6.68
C PRO A 138 13.24 -25.87 -5.16
N ASN A 139 12.22 -25.53 -4.38
CA ASN A 139 12.25 -25.35 -2.92
C ASN A 139 12.99 -24.08 -2.48
N PRO A 140 12.45 -22.89 -2.79
CA PRO A 140 13.04 -21.63 -2.34
C PRO A 140 13.13 -21.59 -0.81
N GLY A 141 14.26 -21.11 -0.31
CA GLY A 141 14.48 -20.87 1.12
C GLY A 141 13.92 -19.53 1.61
N ARG A 142 13.54 -18.63 0.68
CA ARG A 142 12.91 -17.34 0.93
C ARG A 142 11.88 -17.03 -0.17
N LEU A 143 10.77 -16.43 0.22
CA LEU A 143 9.77 -15.90 -0.71
C LEU A 143 9.73 -14.38 -0.58
N ILE A 144 9.73 -13.67 -1.71
CA ILE A 144 9.47 -12.23 -1.77
C ILE A 144 8.16 -12.04 -2.51
N ILE A 145 7.21 -11.34 -1.89
CA ILE A 145 5.93 -10.98 -2.51
C ILE A 145 5.88 -9.45 -2.51
N TRP A 146 5.69 -8.86 -3.68
CA TRP A 146 5.77 -7.43 -3.87
C TRP A 146 4.69 -6.91 -4.81
N ASP A 147 3.98 -5.90 -4.32
CA ASP A 147 3.15 -5.00 -5.12
C ASP A 147 3.93 -3.67 -5.24
N PRO A 148 4.49 -3.37 -6.42
CA PRO A 148 5.23 -2.14 -6.64
C PRO A 148 4.38 -0.89 -6.49
N VAL A 149 3.17 -0.86 -7.06
CA VAL A 149 2.34 0.34 -7.18
C VAL A 149 0.87 -0.02 -6.93
N ASP A 150 0.54 -0.26 -5.66
CA ASP A 150 -0.83 -0.45 -5.21
C ASP A 150 -1.65 0.79 -5.55
N GLY A 151 -2.82 0.57 -6.14
CA GLY A 151 -3.75 1.64 -6.46
C GLY A 151 -3.39 2.47 -7.71
N SER A 152 -2.48 2.00 -8.58
CA SER A 152 -2.12 2.72 -9.83
C SER A 152 -3.33 3.07 -10.71
N SER A 153 -4.40 2.26 -10.65
CA SER A 153 -5.69 2.49 -11.31
C SER A 153 -6.46 3.73 -10.83
N CYS A 154 -6.13 4.28 -9.66
CA CYS A 154 -6.79 5.41 -9.02
C CYS A 154 -6.14 6.76 -9.33
N ILE A 155 -4.94 6.78 -9.91
CA ILE A 155 -4.22 8.02 -10.27
C ILE A 155 -5.07 8.86 -11.24
N GLY A 156 -5.28 10.14 -10.89
CA GLY A 156 -6.08 11.09 -11.67
C GLY A 156 -7.60 10.83 -11.63
N LYS A 157 -8.09 10.07 -10.65
CA LYS A 157 -9.53 9.81 -10.45
C LYS A 157 -10.03 10.40 -9.14
N TYR A 158 -11.29 10.79 -9.14
CA TYR A 158 -12.03 11.18 -7.94
C TYR A 158 -12.76 9.97 -7.34
N ASN A 159 -12.87 9.93 -6.02
CA ASN A 159 -13.70 8.96 -5.30
C ASN A 159 -15.18 9.39 -5.31
N MET A 160 -16.08 8.53 -4.81
CA MET A 160 -17.52 8.86 -4.69
C MET A 160 -17.84 10.12 -3.88
N PHE A 161 -16.91 10.61 -3.05
CA PHE A 161 -17.09 11.81 -2.23
C PHE A 161 -16.55 13.08 -2.92
N GLY A 162 -16.09 12.96 -4.16
CA GLY A 162 -15.51 14.07 -4.91
C GLY A 162 -14.10 14.45 -4.47
N GLU A 163 -13.45 13.62 -3.65
CA GLU A 163 -12.04 13.81 -3.28
C GLU A 163 -11.14 13.05 -4.25
N GLU A 164 -10.00 13.64 -4.59
CA GLU A 164 -9.01 13.02 -5.47
C GLU A 164 -8.30 11.84 -4.79
N ARG A 165 -8.08 10.76 -5.56
CA ARG A 165 -7.74 9.43 -5.05
C ARG A 165 -6.29 9.07 -5.31
N SER A 166 -5.35 9.82 -4.74
CA SER A 166 -3.91 9.50 -4.79
C SER A 166 -3.50 8.63 -3.60
N ASN A 167 -4.26 7.56 -3.33
CA ASN A 167 -3.94 6.61 -2.28
C ASN A 167 -3.13 5.46 -2.87
N ILE A 168 -1.83 5.68 -3.05
CA ILE A 168 -0.93 4.71 -3.67
C ILE A 168 0.25 4.41 -2.77
N ALA A 169 0.63 3.14 -2.74
CA ALA A 169 1.71 2.67 -1.89
C ALA A 169 2.47 1.56 -2.60
N SER A 170 3.68 1.27 -2.14
CA SER A 170 4.39 0.05 -2.45
C SER A 170 4.38 -0.85 -1.23
N GLY A 171 4.10 -2.14 -1.41
CA GLY A 171 4.02 -3.11 -0.32
C GLY A 171 4.83 -4.36 -0.61
N MET A 172 5.81 -4.68 0.24
CA MET A 172 6.65 -5.87 0.10
C MET A 172 6.68 -6.66 1.40
N VAL A 173 6.61 -7.99 1.29
CA VAL A 173 6.94 -8.91 2.38
C VAL A 173 7.95 -9.95 1.93
N VAL A 174 8.79 -10.35 2.88
CA VAL A 174 9.77 -11.43 2.73
C VAL A 174 9.46 -12.48 3.77
N LEU A 175 9.25 -13.70 3.30
CA LEU A 175 8.95 -14.85 4.13
C LEU A 175 10.14 -15.81 4.14
N ASP A 176 10.48 -16.33 5.32
CA ASP A 176 11.54 -17.33 5.50
C ASP A 176 11.11 -18.71 4.98
N LYS A 177 11.98 -19.71 5.08
CA LYS A 177 11.70 -21.11 4.69
C LYS A 177 10.50 -21.75 5.40
N ASN A 178 10.06 -21.18 6.52
CA ASN A 178 8.91 -21.63 7.30
C ASN A 178 7.66 -20.76 7.06
N GLN A 179 7.71 -19.89 6.05
CA GLN A 179 6.70 -18.89 5.72
C GLN A 179 6.42 -17.87 6.82
N GLN A 180 7.42 -17.61 7.67
CA GLN A 180 7.36 -16.57 8.69
C GLN A 180 7.84 -15.25 8.10
N LEU A 181 7.20 -14.15 8.47
CA LEU A 181 7.66 -12.82 8.07
C LEU A 181 9.06 -12.55 8.64
N GLU A 182 10.02 -12.35 7.75
CA GLU A 182 11.41 -12.02 8.06
C GLU A 182 11.68 -10.52 7.90
N PHE A 183 11.03 -9.90 6.91
CA PHE A 183 11.15 -8.48 6.60
C PHE A 183 9.91 -8.03 5.84
N GLY A 184 9.57 -6.74 5.92
CA GLY A 184 8.57 -6.16 5.03
C GLY A 184 8.50 -4.66 5.15
N PHE A 185 7.94 -4.01 4.15
CA PHE A 185 7.65 -2.58 4.20
C PHE A 185 6.34 -2.27 3.53
N ILE A 186 5.76 -1.14 3.93
CA ILE A 186 4.77 -0.42 3.15
C ILE A 186 5.23 1.04 3.08
N ILE A 187 5.36 1.59 1.88
CA ILE A 187 5.84 2.95 1.64
C ILE A 187 4.78 3.69 0.84
N SER A 188 4.32 4.84 1.34
CA SER A 188 3.40 5.67 0.56
C SER A 188 4.11 6.24 -0.66
N LEU A 189 3.52 6.18 -1.85
CA LEU A 189 4.13 6.72 -3.07
C LEU A 189 3.75 8.19 -3.32
N VAL A 190 3.06 8.82 -2.35
CA VAL A 190 2.72 10.26 -2.38
C VAL A 190 3.29 10.98 -1.15
N ASP A 191 3.22 10.33 0.00
CA ASP A 191 3.57 10.95 1.27
C ASP A 191 4.91 10.46 1.80
N ASP A 192 5.59 11.28 2.59
CA ASP A 192 6.85 10.90 3.24
C ASP A 192 6.63 10.08 4.50
N ARG A 193 6.00 8.93 4.32
CA ARG A 193 5.73 7.98 5.40
C ARG A 193 5.85 6.54 4.95
N MET A 194 6.30 5.71 5.87
CA MET A 194 6.41 4.27 5.67
C MET A 194 6.25 3.53 7.00
N MET A 195 6.00 2.24 6.90
CA MET A 195 6.21 1.30 8.00
C MET A 195 7.10 0.17 7.53
N VAL A 196 8.04 -0.25 8.38
CA VAL A 196 9.06 -1.26 8.08
C VAL A 196 9.13 -2.26 9.23
N PHE A 197 9.01 -3.54 8.91
CA PHE A 197 9.29 -4.62 9.84
C PHE A 197 10.71 -5.13 9.60
N ASP A 198 11.56 -5.07 10.61
CA ASP A 198 12.99 -5.41 10.52
C ASP A 198 13.32 -6.88 10.86
N GLY A 199 12.29 -7.68 11.16
CA GLY A 199 12.43 -9.07 11.64
C GLY A 199 12.16 -9.21 13.14
N GLU A 200 12.23 -8.11 13.90
CA GLU A 200 11.99 -8.11 15.34
C GLU A 200 10.82 -7.19 15.71
N LYS A 201 10.75 -5.99 15.13
CA LYS A 201 9.74 -4.99 15.46
C LYS A 201 9.25 -4.21 14.24
N MET A 202 8.04 -3.68 14.36
CA MET A 202 7.50 -2.71 13.41
C MET A 202 8.03 -1.30 13.75
N ARG A 203 8.57 -0.61 12.75
CA ARG A 203 9.01 0.79 12.82
C ARG A 203 8.08 1.64 11.96
N TYR A 204 7.59 2.75 12.51
CA TYR A 204 6.73 3.70 11.80
C TYR A 204 7.51 4.98 11.56
N ILE A 205 7.63 5.41 10.32
CA ILE A 205 8.61 6.41 9.93
C ILE A 205 7.93 7.52 9.15
N LYS A 206 8.13 8.75 9.60
CA LYS A 206 7.98 9.95 8.77
C LYS A 206 9.37 10.36 8.32
N TYR A 207 9.52 10.71 7.07
CA TYR A 207 10.84 11.07 6.54
C TYR A 207 10.79 12.31 5.68
N GLN A 208 11.95 12.74 5.22
CA GLN A 208 12.09 13.79 4.25
C GLN A 208 13.16 13.36 3.26
N GLU A 209 12.78 13.39 1.99
CA GLU A 209 13.69 13.12 0.88
C GLU A 209 14.76 14.21 0.76
N PRO A 210 15.94 13.88 0.19
CA PRO A 210 17.02 14.83 0.05
C PRO A 210 16.60 15.99 -0.85
N ALA A 211 16.94 17.21 -0.43
CA ALA A 211 16.66 18.43 -1.16
C ALA A 211 17.92 19.31 -1.21
N GLY A 212 18.50 19.45 -2.40
CA GLY A 212 19.77 20.13 -2.59
C GLY A 212 20.90 19.44 -1.81
N PHE A 213 21.51 20.16 -0.87
CA PHE A 213 22.58 19.64 0.00
C PHE A 213 22.07 18.96 1.27
N ASN A 214 20.76 18.94 1.51
CA ASN A 214 20.20 18.29 2.70
C ASN A 214 20.07 16.78 2.48
N PRO A 215 20.70 15.94 3.34
CA PRO A 215 20.55 14.50 3.25
C PRO A 215 19.14 14.07 3.68
N TRP A 216 18.85 12.78 3.48
CA TRP A 216 17.69 12.14 4.07
C TRP A 216 17.63 12.39 5.57
N SER A 217 16.44 12.73 6.06
CA SER A 217 16.16 12.76 7.50
C SER A 217 14.90 11.98 7.79
N TYR A 218 14.82 11.40 8.99
CA TYR A 218 13.62 10.68 9.40
C TYR A 218 13.37 10.79 10.90
N GLN A 219 12.11 10.59 11.24
CA GLN A 219 11.62 10.46 12.59
C GLN A 219 10.84 9.16 12.69
N GLU A 220 11.25 8.30 13.63
CA GLU A 220 10.42 7.19 14.07
C GLU A 220 9.31 7.75 14.97
N ILE A 221 8.06 7.43 14.64
CA ILE A 221 6.89 7.85 15.40
C ILE A 221 6.32 6.66 16.15
N SER A 222 5.74 6.92 17.32
CA SER A 222 4.89 5.92 17.97
C SER A 222 3.56 5.84 17.24
N PRO A 223 3.00 4.64 17.03
CA PRO A 223 1.65 4.52 16.54
C PRO A 223 0.68 5.18 17.54
N PRO A 224 -0.45 5.71 17.08
CA PRO A 224 -1.45 6.30 17.97
C PRO A 224 -1.95 5.24 18.97
N VAL A 225 -2.11 5.65 20.24
CA VAL A 225 -2.74 4.80 21.24
C VAL A 225 -4.22 4.65 20.88
N THR A 226 -4.73 3.42 20.89
CA THR A 226 -6.15 3.15 20.68
C THR A 226 -6.97 3.75 21.82
N SER A 227 -7.96 4.60 21.49
CA SER A 227 -8.94 5.05 22.46
C SER A 227 -9.93 3.93 22.72
N ALA A 228 -9.89 3.29 23.88
CA ALA A 228 -10.69 2.11 24.24
C ALA A 228 -12.22 2.31 24.25
N ASN A 229 -12.73 3.53 23.98
CA ASN A 229 -14.14 3.90 24.11
C ASN A 229 -14.64 4.70 22.89
N ARG A 230 -14.58 4.14 21.69
CA ARG A 230 -15.32 4.72 20.55
C ARG A 230 -16.75 4.21 20.56
N SER A 231 -17.70 5.12 20.34
CA SER A 231 -19.09 4.76 20.06
C SER A 231 -19.16 3.95 18.78
N GLU A 232 -20.07 2.96 18.71
CA GLU A 232 -20.27 2.12 17.52
C GLU A 232 -20.55 2.96 16.27
N SER A 233 -21.30 4.05 16.40
CA SER A 233 -21.63 4.96 15.29
C SER A 233 -20.46 5.86 14.87
N ALA A 234 -19.30 5.78 15.52
CA ALA A 234 -18.11 6.55 15.19
C ALA A 234 -17.00 5.70 14.55
N ILE A 235 -17.30 4.44 14.21
CA ILE A 235 -16.33 3.54 13.57
C ILE A 235 -16.08 3.99 12.14
N ARG A 236 -14.81 4.14 11.79
CA ARG A 236 -14.35 4.53 10.46
C ARG A 236 -13.74 3.34 9.71
N PHE A 237 -14.21 3.10 8.49
CA PHE A 237 -13.84 1.96 7.64
C PHE A 237 -12.98 2.35 6.45
N ALA A 238 -11.94 1.57 6.19
CA ALA A 238 -11.26 1.49 4.92
C ALA A 238 -11.78 0.28 4.12
N THR A 239 -12.41 0.56 2.99
CA THR A 239 -12.88 -0.46 2.04
C THR A 239 -12.96 0.13 0.63
N LEU A 240 -13.06 -0.69 -0.40
CA LEU A 240 -13.21 -0.17 -1.77
C LEU A 240 -14.63 0.33 -2.01
N GLU A 241 -14.76 1.43 -2.75
CA GLU A 241 -16.05 2.03 -3.13
C GLU A 241 -17.03 1.01 -3.74
N ARG A 242 -16.53 0.16 -4.65
CA ARG A 242 -17.31 -0.91 -5.29
C ARG A 242 -17.84 -1.98 -4.31
N ARG A 243 -17.37 -2.00 -3.05
CA ARG A 243 -17.84 -2.92 -2.00
C ARG A 243 -18.96 -2.33 -1.16
N LEU A 244 -19.19 -1.02 -1.20
CA LEU A 244 -20.23 -0.37 -0.40
C LEU A 244 -21.64 -0.92 -0.65
N PRO A 245 -22.07 -1.22 -1.91
CA PRO A 245 -23.36 -1.86 -2.13
C PRO A 245 -23.49 -3.20 -1.39
N ILE A 246 -22.42 -4.01 -1.42
CA ILE A 246 -22.37 -5.32 -0.75
C ILE A 246 -22.42 -5.15 0.77
N LEU A 247 -21.67 -4.19 1.33
CA LEU A 247 -21.67 -3.89 2.77
C LEU A 247 -23.01 -3.34 3.27
N LYS A 248 -23.75 -2.61 2.43
CA LYS A 248 -25.13 -2.20 2.74
C LYS A 248 -26.05 -3.41 2.84
N THR A 249 -25.90 -4.38 1.94
CA THR A 249 -26.73 -5.60 1.94
C THR A 249 -26.31 -6.63 2.98
N SER A 250 -25.07 -6.59 3.49
CA SER A 250 -24.60 -7.51 4.52
C SER A 250 -25.14 -7.24 5.92
N GLY A 251 -25.99 -6.22 6.08
CA GLY A 251 -26.56 -5.80 7.36
C GLY A 251 -25.60 -5.07 8.28
N LEU A 252 -24.29 -5.08 8.03
CA LEU A 252 -23.26 -4.46 8.86
C LEU A 252 -23.55 -2.99 9.16
N LEU A 253 -23.75 -2.18 8.11
CA LEU A 253 -23.93 -0.74 8.25
C LEU A 253 -25.24 -0.39 8.95
N LYS A 254 -26.27 -1.22 8.75
CA LYS A 254 -27.56 -1.08 9.41
C LYS A 254 -27.45 -1.42 10.90
N SER A 255 -26.77 -2.51 11.25
CA SER A 255 -26.59 -2.94 12.64
C SER A 255 -25.83 -1.92 13.47
N LEU A 256 -24.82 -1.27 12.87
CA LEU A 256 -24.01 -0.25 13.54
C LEU A 256 -24.58 1.17 13.44
N ASN A 257 -25.68 1.35 12.70
CA ASN A 257 -26.26 2.66 12.39
C ASN A 257 -25.25 3.65 11.78
N ILE A 258 -24.45 3.18 10.81
CA ILE A 258 -23.38 3.97 10.17
C ILE A 258 -23.84 4.43 8.78
N PRO A 259 -23.92 5.74 8.52
CA PRO A 259 -24.20 6.29 7.19
C PRO A 259 -23.01 6.13 6.24
N VAL A 260 -23.28 6.13 4.93
CA VAL A 260 -22.20 6.14 3.91
C VAL A 260 -21.85 7.57 3.54
N ASP A 261 -20.82 8.09 4.19
CA ASP A 261 -20.31 9.46 4.05
C ASP A 261 -18.77 9.49 4.28
N PRO A 262 -18.07 10.59 3.99
CA PRO A 262 -16.61 10.66 4.14
C PRO A 262 -16.14 10.66 5.60
N ASP A 263 -17.02 10.90 6.58
CA ASP A 263 -16.65 10.88 8.00
C ASP A 263 -16.48 9.45 8.53
N HIS A 264 -17.12 8.47 7.88
CA HIS A 264 -17.10 7.06 8.24
C HIS A 264 -16.40 6.17 7.21
N PHE A 265 -16.25 6.62 5.96
CA PHE A 265 -15.69 5.81 4.89
C PHE A 265 -14.49 6.44 4.22
N TYR A 266 -13.40 5.67 4.24
CA TYR A 266 -12.24 5.88 3.41
C TYR A 266 -12.27 4.89 2.24
N PRO A 267 -12.54 5.36 1.01
CA PRO A 267 -12.75 4.49 -0.14
C PRO A 267 -11.40 4.01 -0.69
N SER A 268 -10.63 3.28 0.12
CA SER A 268 -9.36 2.66 -0.25
C SER A 268 -9.12 1.40 0.55
N MET A 269 -8.33 0.49 0.00
CA MET A 269 -7.73 -0.64 0.69
C MET A 269 -6.25 -0.69 0.31
N GLY A 270 -5.56 -1.76 0.71
CA GLY A 270 -4.17 -1.98 0.36
C GLY A 270 -3.18 -1.26 1.26
N GLY A 271 -2.02 -0.95 0.72
CA GLY A 271 -0.88 -0.44 1.48
C GLY A 271 -1.16 0.91 2.12
N GLU A 272 -1.76 1.84 1.38
CA GLU A 272 -2.02 3.19 1.89
C GLU A 272 -3.09 3.21 2.99
N ALA A 273 -4.12 2.37 2.86
CA ALA A 273 -5.14 2.19 3.89
C ALA A 273 -4.56 1.57 5.16
N LEU A 274 -3.68 0.56 5.02
CA LEU A 274 -3.01 -0.07 6.15
C LEU A 274 -2.01 0.89 6.82
N LEU A 275 -1.27 1.70 6.07
CA LEU A 275 -0.43 2.78 6.61
C LEU A 275 -1.25 3.78 7.42
N THR A 276 -2.37 4.24 6.86
CA THR A 276 -3.28 5.19 7.52
C THR A 276 -3.90 4.60 8.78
N LEU A 277 -4.27 3.31 8.73
CA LEU A 277 -4.69 2.56 9.90
C LEU A 277 -3.54 2.56 10.91
N ALA A 278 -2.41 1.91 10.64
CA ALA A 278 -1.36 1.70 11.64
C ALA A 278 -0.74 3.01 12.20
N MET A 279 -0.58 4.05 11.38
CA MET A 279 0.06 5.31 11.77
C MET A 279 -0.90 6.40 12.23
N GLY A 280 -2.21 6.25 12.00
CA GLY A 280 -3.25 7.19 12.46
C GLY A 280 -3.27 8.57 11.81
N ASN A 281 -2.57 8.77 10.71
CA ASN A 281 -2.64 10.01 9.93
C ASN A 281 -2.92 9.65 8.46
N LYS A 282 -3.71 10.45 7.75
CA LYS A 282 -3.82 10.50 6.29
C LYS A 282 -3.09 11.76 5.86
N ALA A 283 -2.35 11.74 4.76
CA ALA A 283 -1.82 13.00 4.26
C ALA A 283 -2.90 13.93 3.73
N GLY A 284 -2.66 15.23 3.88
CA GLY A 284 -3.61 16.27 3.55
C GLY A 284 -4.69 16.54 4.60
N TYR A 285 -4.73 15.82 5.72
CA TYR A 285 -5.71 16.01 6.80
C TYR A 285 -5.04 16.56 8.08
N PRO A 286 -5.75 17.34 8.91
CA PRO A 286 -5.20 17.90 10.14
C PRO A 286 -4.65 16.81 11.08
N ALA A 287 -3.54 17.10 11.76
CA ALA A 287 -2.89 16.16 12.66
C ALA A 287 -3.74 15.86 13.91
N GLY A 288 -3.75 14.59 14.37
CA GLY A 288 -4.16 14.23 15.73
C GLY A 288 -5.38 13.34 15.89
N GLU A 289 -6.11 13.01 14.83
CA GLU A 289 -7.22 12.06 14.89
C GLU A 289 -6.90 10.76 14.17
N SER A 290 -6.98 9.62 14.88
CA SER A 290 -6.97 8.30 14.23
C SER A 290 -8.14 8.21 13.25
N LEU A 291 -7.83 8.17 11.95
CA LEU A 291 -8.81 8.27 10.87
C LEU A 291 -9.51 6.95 10.54
N LEU A 292 -8.91 5.82 10.89
CA LEU A 292 -9.44 4.49 10.58
C LEU A 292 -9.41 3.61 11.80
N ASP A 293 -10.46 2.82 11.98
CA ASP A 293 -10.55 1.79 13.01
C ASP A 293 -10.41 0.39 12.41
N VAL A 294 -10.90 0.22 11.17
CA VAL A 294 -10.96 -1.06 10.47
C VAL A 294 -10.59 -0.89 9.00
N MET A 295 -9.84 -1.84 8.45
CA MET A 295 -9.67 -2.07 7.01
C MET A 295 -10.19 -3.47 6.66
N MET A 296 -11.06 -3.61 5.66
CA MET A 296 -11.71 -4.90 5.38
C MET A 296 -12.21 -5.08 3.93
N ASP A 297 -12.09 -6.31 3.43
CA ASP A 297 -12.87 -6.85 2.30
C ASP A 297 -13.51 -8.18 2.73
N PRO A 298 -14.61 -8.14 3.49
CA PRO A 298 -15.12 -9.33 4.17
C PRO A 298 -15.92 -10.27 3.26
N VAL A 299 -16.13 -9.92 1.98
CA VAL A 299 -16.98 -10.71 1.06
C VAL A 299 -16.20 -11.27 -0.11
N LYS A 300 -15.56 -10.43 -0.93
CA LYS A 300 -14.78 -10.92 -2.08
C LYS A 300 -13.33 -11.21 -1.68
N GLY A 301 -12.78 -10.47 -0.73
CA GLY A 301 -11.37 -10.58 -0.37
C GLY A 301 -10.41 -10.06 -1.44
N GLN A 302 -9.13 -10.10 -1.13
CA GLN A 302 -8.04 -9.71 -2.03
C GLN A 302 -7.29 -10.94 -2.55
N GLY A 303 -6.60 -10.77 -3.68
CA GLY A 303 -5.72 -11.79 -4.23
C GLY A 303 -4.70 -12.26 -3.19
N PRO A 304 -4.25 -13.54 -3.23
CA PRO A 304 -3.23 -14.02 -2.30
C PRO A 304 -2.00 -13.12 -2.20
N HIS A 305 -1.51 -12.54 -3.31
CA HIS A 305 -0.31 -11.70 -3.28
C HIS A 305 -0.53 -10.44 -2.42
N GLU A 306 -1.58 -9.64 -2.70
CA GLU A 306 -1.97 -8.46 -1.92
C GLU A 306 -2.25 -8.85 -0.47
N ALA A 307 -3.12 -9.84 -0.25
CA ALA A 307 -3.55 -10.24 1.09
C ALA A 307 -2.37 -10.68 1.95
N LEU A 308 -1.42 -11.45 1.39
CA LEU A 308 -0.22 -11.86 2.12
C LEU A 308 0.66 -10.68 2.51
N ILE A 309 0.78 -9.65 1.66
CA ILE A 309 1.51 -8.42 2.01
C ILE A 309 0.81 -7.72 3.19
N TRP A 310 -0.46 -7.36 3.02
CA TRP A 310 -1.18 -6.53 3.98
C TRP A 310 -1.40 -7.24 5.33
N LEU A 311 -1.78 -8.53 5.32
CA LEU A 311 -2.10 -9.25 6.53
C LEU A 311 -0.86 -9.61 7.36
N ASN A 312 0.27 -9.94 6.72
CA ASN A 312 1.53 -10.16 7.46
C ASN A 312 2.01 -8.86 8.10
N MET A 313 2.00 -7.77 7.34
CA MET A 313 2.40 -6.45 7.85
C MET A 313 1.47 -5.97 8.97
N ALA A 314 0.16 -6.18 8.85
CA ALA A 314 -0.80 -5.85 9.91
C ALA A 314 -0.57 -6.68 11.19
N LYS A 315 -0.33 -8.00 11.08
CA LYS A 315 -0.01 -8.84 12.25
C LYS A 315 1.30 -8.40 12.91
N ALA A 316 2.33 -8.08 12.12
CA ALA A 316 3.61 -7.59 12.64
C ALA A 316 3.49 -6.22 13.32
N ALA A 317 2.54 -5.39 12.88
CA ALA A 317 2.17 -4.14 13.54
C ALA A 317 1.36 -4.34 14.84
N GLY A 318 1.01 -5.58 15.21
CA GLY A 318 0.20 -5.89 16.39
C GLY A 318 -1.30 -5.64 16.21
N LEU A 319 -1.77 -5.46 14.95
CA LEU A 319 -3.18 -5.30 14.66
C LEU A 319 -3.91 -6.64 14.72
N THR A 320 -5.22 -6.60 15.00
CA THR A 320 -6.07 -7.80 14.97
C THR A 320 -6.41 -8.14 13.53
N VAL A 321 -6.07 -9.36 13.11
CA VAL A 321 -6.31 -9.87 11.75
C VAL A 321 -7.15 -11.15 11.80
N THR A 322 -8.34 -11.12 11.21
CA THR A 322 -9.33 -12.20 11.28
C THR A 322 -10.02 -12.40 9.93
N SER A 323 -10.59 -13.60 9.74
CA SER A 323 -11.57 -13.85 8.68
C SER A 323 -12.89 -13.13 9.01
N PRO A 324 -13.84 -13.05 8.06
CA PRO A 324 -15.16 -12.48 8.31
C PRO A 324 -15.98 -13.21 9.39
N GLN A 325 -15.58 -14.45 9.74
CA GLN A 325 -16.18 -15.25 10.80
C GLN A 325 -15.47 -15.08 12.15
N GLY A 326 -14.43 -14.24 12.20
CA GLY A 326 -13.64 -14.00 13.42
C GLY A 326 -12.53 -15.02 13.67
N PHE A 327 -12.28 -15.95 12.75
CA PHE A 327 -11.22 -16.95 12.92
C PHE A 327 -9.85 -16.36 12.52
N PRO A 328 -8.76 -16.78 13.18
CA PRO A 328 -7.41 -16.45 12.72
C PRO A 328 -7.15 -16.98 11.30
N ILE A 329 -6.53 -16.15 10.45
CA ILE A 329 -6.09 -16.57 9.11
C ILE A 329 -4.68 -17.17 9.21
N ASP A 330 -4.49 -18.39 8.70
CA ASP A 330 -3.18 -19.06 8.67
C ASP A 330 -2.34 -18.62 7.47
N LEU A 331 -1.71 -17.46 7.59
CA LEU A 331 -0.89 -16.85 6.53
C LEU A 331 0.27 -17.73 6.05
N LYS A 332 0.76 -18.67 6.88
CA LYS A 332 1.84 -19.58 6.46
C LYS A 332 1.33 -20.60 5.46
N ASN A 333 0.14 -21.15 5.75
CA ASN A 333 -0.52 -22.08 4.86
C ASN A 333 -0.94 -21.38 3.57
N GLU A 334 -1.48 -20.16 3.65
CA GLU A 334 -1.82 -19.37 2.46
C GLU A 334 -0.59 -19.09 1.58
N ALA A 335 0.52 -18.65 2.16
CA ALA A 335 1.77 -18.42 1.42
C ALA A 335 2.31 -19.70 0.77
N LYS A 336 2.23 -20.84 1.47
CA LYS A 336 2.63 -22.14 0.92
C LYS A 336 1.75 -22.54 -0.25
N ASN A 337 0.44 -22.43 -0.12
CA ASN A 337 -0.51 -22.78 -1.19
C ASN A 337 -0.27 -21.91 -2.42
N PHE A 338 -0.16 -20.60 -2.23
CA PHE A 338 0.10 -19.65 -3.30
C PHE A 338 1.43 -19.92 -4.03
N CYS A 339 2.49 -20.21 -3.28
CA CYS A 339 3.78 -20.60 -3.86
C CYS A 339 3.70 -21.91 -4.65
N CYS A 340 2.94 -22.90 -4.17
CA CYS A 340 2.80 -24.20 -4.83
C CYS A 340 1.90 -24.14 -6.09
N GLN A 341 0.87 -23.29 -6.10
CA GLN A 341 -0.01 -23.09 -7.25
C GLN A 341 0.74 -22.41 -8.40
N GLY A 342 1.61 -21.45 -8.09
CA GLY A 342 2.47 -20.79 -9.08
C GLY A 342 1.83 -19.59 -9.79
N PHE A 343 0.52 -19.41 -9.67
CA PHE A 343 -0.28 -18.33 -10.23
C PHE A 343 -1.49 -18.04 -9.34
N GLU A 344 -2.15 -16.91 -9.56
CA GLU A 344 -3.35 -16.50 -8.81
C GLU A 344 -4.64 -16.86 -9.55
N GLU A 345 -5.64 -17.39 -8.83
CA GLU A 345 -7.00 -17.51 -9.32
C GLU A 345 -7.98 -16.72 -8.43
N ASP A 346 -9.07 -16.24 -9.04
CA ASP A 346 -10.08 -15.42 -8.36
C ASP A 346 -10.76 -16.17 -7.18
N ARG A 347 -10.69 -17.50 -7.15
CA ARG A 347 -11.20 -18.36 -6.07
C ARG A 347 -10.29 -18.42 -4.84
N ASP A 348 -9.01 -18.07 -4.99
CA ASP A 348 -8.01 -18.11 -3.93
C ASP A 348 -7.99 -16.80 -3.12
N ARG A 349 -8.89 -15.86 -3.44
CA ARG A 349 -9.00 -14.60 -2.71
C ARG A 349 -9.26 -14.85 -1.23
N ILE A 350 -8.60 -14.04 -0.40
CA ILE A 350 -8.63 -14.14 1.06
C ILE A 350 -9.50 -13.00 1.59
N PRO A 351 -10.73 -13.28 2.08
CA PRO A 351 -11.53 -12.29 2.80
C PRO A 351 -10.94 -12.02 4.18
N TYR A 352 -10.92 -10.76 4.60
CA TYR A 352 -10.28 -10.38 5.85
C TYR A 352 -10.92 -9.15 6.51
N ILE A 353 -10.63 -9.02 7.80
CA ILE A 353 -10.86 -7.84 8.63
C ILE A 353 -9.57 -7.55 9.40
N ILE A 354 -9.04 -6.33 9.25
CA ILE A 354 -7.92 -5.79 10.02
C ILE A 354 -8.47 -4.71 10.93
N GLY A 355 -8.29 -4.85 12.24
CA GLY A 355 -8.78 -3.88 13.24
C GLY A 355 -7.67 -3.47 14.20
N LYS A 356 -7.71 -2.20 14.62
CA LYS A 356 -6.84 -1.67 15.68
C LYS A 356 -7.16 -2.21 17.06
N ASP A 357 -8.45 -2.35 17.34
CA ASP A 357 -8.98 -2.76 18.63
C ASP A 357 -9.69 -4.12 18.46
N PRO A 358 -9.32 -5.14 19.25
CA PRO A 358 -10.01 -6.43 19.26
C PRO A 358 -11.53 -6.31 19.52
N ALA A 359 -11.97 -5.34 20.32
CA ALA A 359 -13.38 -5.10 20.61
C ALA A 359 -14.13 -4.60 19.36
N VAL A 360 -13.54 -3.66 18.62
CA VAL A 360 -14.10 -3.19 17.34
C VAL A 360 -14.15 -4.35 16.34
N ASN A 361 -13.09 -5.16 16.24
CA ASN A 361 -13.06 -6.31 15.33
C ASN A 361 -14.18 -7.33 15.67
N SER A 362 -14.37 -7.63 16.96
CA SER A 362 -15.45 -8.52 17.44
C SER A 362 -16.85 -7.99 17.11
N LEU A 363 -17.04 -6.68 17.24
CA LEU A 363 -18.29 -6.01 16.88
C LEU A 363 -18.57 -6.08 15.36
N ILE A 364 -17.56 -5.89 14.51
CA ILE A 364 -17.71 -6.05 13.06
C ILE A 364 -18.08 -7.49 12.70
N VAL A 365 -17.39 -8.48 13.26
CA VAL A 365 -17.66 -9.91 13.02
C VAL A 365 -19.09 -10.27 13.45
N SER A 366 -19.52 -9.80 14.62
CA SER A 366 -20.86 -10.05 15.14
C SER A 366 -21.93 -9.43 14.24
N SER A 367 -21.69 -8.22 13.76
CA SER A 367 -22.60 -7.48 12.88
C SER A 367 -22.71 -8.10 11.49
N LEU A 368 -21.61 -8.61 10.93
CA LEU A 368 -21.61 -9.36 9.67
C LEU A 368 -22.36 -10.69 9.78
N SER A 369 -22.31 -11.33 10.96
CA SER A 369 -23.00 -12.60 11.21
C SER A 369 -24.51 -12.40 11.38
N ALA A 370 -24.92 -11.31 12.04
CA ALA A 370 -26.33 -10.96 12.27
C ALA A 370 -27.07 -10.48 11.01
N GLY A 371 -26.34 -10.02 9.99
CA GLY A 371 -26.91 -9.48 8.75
C GLY A 371 -27.09 -10.48 7.62
N LYS A 372 -26.83 -11.77 7.83
CA LYS A 372 -27.17 -12.81 6.85
C LYS A 372 -28.70 -12.98 6.84
N PRO A 373 -29.38 -12.83 5.69
CA PRO A 373 -30.80 -13.16 5.60
C PRO A 373 -31.00 -14.65 5.86
N ASP A 374 -32.04 -14.99 6.62
CA ASP A 374 -32.52 -16.37 6.83
C ASP A 374 -32.81 -17.11 5.52
#